data_AF-A0A059AT41-F1
#
_entry.id   AF-A0A059AT41-F1
#
_cell.length_a   1.000
_cell.length_b   1.000
_cell.length_c   1.000
_cell.angle_alpha   90.00
_cell.angle_beta   90.00
_cell.angle_gamma   90.00
#
_symmetry.space_group_name_H-M   'P 1'
#
loop_
_entity.id
_entity.type
_entity.pdbx_description
1 polymer ?
#
loop_
_entity_poly.entity_id
_entity_poly.type
_entity_poly.pdbx_seq_one_letter_code
_entity_poly.pdbx_strand_id
1 'polypeptide(L)'
;MHSWWASISKARARIESLSSILSLPLSSLTDSDRPALSLLSSSPVYSALSAALSDPLSGSGSDPLCHWLYDTFLSSDPDLRLVVFSFLPLLAGLYLSRIHSDPSPSLAGFEAVLLAIYSSECKARAGKPSLVAIPDLSQPSLYHTPRTRSPGPPSRASAGVLWPPLEPQVAVKSTKRAAIVGIALDCYYKQISQMPSWSKLELCRFAAAWAGQDCSCRRQFDGDEEKVDGFRALEDGNGSEDEIEIDGVVEVVRNLAIEEYGVNLEPKGARIPLPWELLQPVLRILGHCLLAPLNAKEVKDAASVAVRSLYARASHDLVPQAILATRSLIQLDKRAREAVKAVAAAAAANASSNANTPSKAKKPEILLVSK
;
A
#
# COMPACT_ATOMS: atom_id res chain seq x y z
N MET A 1 1.82 29.05 -23.15
CA MET A 1 0.52 28.51 -23.61
C MET A 1 0.67 27.29 -24.52
N HIS A 2 1.66 27.22 -25.42
CA HIS A 2 1.86 26.05 -26.31
C HIS A 2 2.12 24.70 -25.60
N SER A 3 2.81 24.70 -24.45
CA SER A 3 3.08 23.47 -23.69
C SER A 3 1.81 22.80 -23.12
N TRP A 4 0.80 23.59 -22.76
CA TRP A 4 -0.41 23.06 -22.12
C TRP A 4 -1.33 22.38 -23.14
N TRP A 5 -1.59 23.04 -24.27
CA TRP A 5 -2.34 22.45 -25.38
C TRP A 5 -1.65 21.21 -25.94
N ALA A 6 -0.31 21.21 -26.04
CA ALA A 6 0.43 20.02 -26.47
C ALA A 6 0.25 18.83 -25.51
N SER A 7 0.24 19.04 -24.19
CA SER A 7 -0.05 17.98 -23.22
C SER A 7 -1.47 17.44 -23.38
N ILE A 8 -2.47 18.32 -23.54
CA ILE A 8 -3.87 17.91 -23.74
C ILE A 8 -4.03 17.10 -25.02
N SER A 9 -3.50 17.57 -26.14
CA SER A 9 -3.57 16.84 -27.41
C SER A 9 -2.90 15.47 -27.31
N LYS A 10 -1.77 15.37 -26.60
CA LYS A 10 -1.07 14.11 -26.38
C LYS A 10 -1.87 13.15 -25.49
N ALA A 11 -2.49 13.66 -24.44
CA ALA A 11 -3.35 12.87 -23.56
C ALA A 11 -4.62 12.38 -24.29
N ARG A 12 -5.24 13.23 -25.12
CA ARG A 12 -6.36 12.83 -25.99
C ARG A 12 -5.98 11.71 -26.94
N ALA A 13 -4.87 11.86 -27.67
CA ALA A 13 -4.37 10.82 -28.58
C ALA A 13 -4.10 9.49 -27.86
N ARG A 14 -3.55 9.54 -26.63
CA ARG A 14 -3.35 8.33 -25.81
C ARG A 14 -4.68 7.70 -25.37
N ILE A 15 -5.68 8.50 -24.99
CA ILE A 15 -7.01 7.98 -24.63
C ILE A 15 -7.71 7.37 -25.84
N GLU A 16 -7.61 7.98 -27.02
CA GLU A 16 -8.15 7.42 -28.27
C GLU A 16 -7.50 6.07 -28.60
N SER A 17 -6.17 5.97 -28.50
CA SER A 17 -5.48 4.68 -28.68
C SER A 17 -5.91 3.64 -27.63
N LEU A 18 -6.19 4.06 -26.39
CA LEU A 18 -6.70 3.16 -25.35
C LEU A 18 -8.13 2.69 -25.67
N SER A 19 -8.96 3.59 -26.19
CA SER A 19 -10.34 3.28 -26.58
C SER A 19 -10.39 2.19 -27.65
N SER A 20 -9.46 2.19 -28.60
CA SER A 20 -9.35 1.13 -29.62
C SER A 20 -8.90 -0.21 -29.04
N ILE A 21 -8.04 -0.20 -28.01
CA ILE A 21 -7.55 -1.43 -27.37
C ILE A 21 -8.65 -2.07 -26.51
N LEU A 22 -9.37 -1.26 -25.73
CA LEU A 22 -10.42 -1.74 -24.83
C LEU A 22 -11.78 -1.88 -25.49
N SER A 23 -11.92 -1.40 -26.74
CA SER A 23 -13.21 -1.33 -27.46
C SER A 23 -14.30 -0.62 -26.64
N LEU A 24 -13.93 0.44 -25.91
CA LEU A 24 -14.81 1.19 -25.00
C LEU A 24 -14.90 2.66 -25.43
N PRO A 25 -16.08 3.28 -25.50
CA PRO A 25 -16.20 4.69 -25.87
C PRO A 25 -15.69 5.59 -24.73
N LEU A 26 -14.61 6.33 -24.99
CA LEU A 26 -13.97 7.24 -24.03
C LEU A 26 -14.12 8.73 -24.40
N SER A 27 -15.11 9.07 -25.24
CA SER A 27 -15.32 10.43 -25.76
C SER A 27 -15.50 11.48 -24.65
N SER A 28 -16.13 11.11 -23.53
CA SER A 28 -16.29 12.01 -22.38
C SER A 28 -14.96 12.38 -21.72
N LEU A 29 -13.95 11.52 -21.81
CA LEU A 29 -12.61 11.78 -21.26
C LEU A 29 -11.77 12.62 -22.22
N THR A 30 -11.92 12.42 -23.53
CA THR A 30 -11.22 13.22 -24.54
C THR A 30 -11.70 14.67 -24.51
N ASP A 31 -13.00 14.89 -24.28
CA ASP A 31 -13.60 16.23 -24.29
C ASP A 31 -13.30 17.04 -23.03
N SER A 32 -12.76 16.40 -21.98
CA SER A 32 -12.36 17.07 -20.74
C SER A 32 -11.21 18.06 -20.95
N ASP A 33 -11.16 19.10 -20.10
CA ASP A 33 -10.04 20.07 -20.02
C ASP A 33 -8.76 19.43 -19.47
N ARG A 34 -8.87 18.34 -18.70
CA ARG A 34 -7.73 17.60 -18.13
C ARG A 34 -7.90 16.10 -18.37
N PRO A 35 -7.71 15.65 -19.63
CA PRO A 35 -7.96 14.26 -20.03
C PRO A 35 -7.19 13.23 -19.19
N ALA A 36 -5.91 13.47 -18.89
CA ALA A 36 -5.08 12.53 -18.13
C ALA A 36 -5.54 12.36 -16.66
N LEU A 37 -5.92 13.44 -15.99
CA LEU A 37 -6.45 13.37 -14.61
C LEU A 37 -7.86 12.78 -14.59
N SER A 38 -8.69 13.10 -15.59
CA SER A 38 -10.01 12.49 -15.75
C SER A 38 -9.89 10.97 -15.91
N LEU A 39 -8.94 10.52 -16.74
CA LEU A 39 -8.59 9.10 -16.90
C LEU A 39 -8.14 8.45 -15.58
N LEU A 40 -7.27 9.10 -14.81
CA LEU A 40 -6.81 8.61 -13.50
C LEU A 40 -7.96 8.40 -12.49
N SER A 41 -8.98 9.26 -12.54
CA SER A 41 -10.13 9.20 -11.65
C SER A 41 -11.27 8.29 -12.13
N SER A 42 -11.19 7.77 -13.37
CA SER A 42 -12.29 7.06 -14.01
C SER A 42 -12.39 5.60 -13.55
N SER A 43 -13.37 5.32 -12.69
CA SER A 43 -13.68 3.96 -12.22
C SER A 43 -14.01 2.95 -13.35
N PRO A 44 -14.81 3.27 -14.39
CA PRO A 44 -15.11 2.28 -15.43
C PRO A 44 -13.87 1.91 -16.26
N VAL A 45 -13.00 2.89 -16.52
CA VAL A 45 -11.74 2.64 -17.24
C VAL A 45 -10.80 1.81 -16.38
N TYR A 46 -10.71 2.10 -15.09
CA TYR A 46 -9.97 1.26 -14.15
C TYR A 46 -10.45 -0.20 -14.19
N SER A 47 -11.75 -0.45 -14.08
CA SER A 47 -12.29 -1.81 -14.10
C SER A 47 -11.96 -2.55 -15.41
N ALA A 48 -12.10 -1.88 -16.57
CA ALA A 48 -11.77 -2.47 -17.87
C ALA A 48 -10.27 -2.77 -18.01
N LEU A 49 -9.40 -1.83 -17.63
CA LEU A 49 -7.95 -2.00 -17.64
C LEU A 49 -7.49 -3.10 -16.69
N SER A 50 -8.04 -3.11 -15.47
CA SER A 50 -7.70 -4.09 -14.45
C SER A 50 -8.11 -5.49 -14.89
N ALA A 51 -9.31 -5.65 -15.47
CA ALA A 51 -9.77 -6.92 -16.03
C ALA A 51 -8.87 -7.39 -17.18
N ALA A 52 -8.52 -6.50 -18.12
CA ALA A 52 -7.65 -6.81 -19.24
C ALA A 52 -6.23 -7.23 -18.79
N LEU A 53 -5.63 -6.53 -17.83
CA LEU A 53 -4.33 -6.90 -17.27
C LEU A 53 -4.38 -8.21 -16.48
N SER A 54 -5.49 -8.45 -15.78
CA SER A 54 -5.70 -9.64 -14.95
C SER A 54 -5.93 -10.92 -15.75
N ASP A 55 -6.21 -10.82 -17.07
CA ASP A 55 -6.27 -11.97 -17.97
C ASP A 55 -4.95 -12.79 -17.91
N PRO A 56 -5.01 -14.12 -17.73
CA PRO A 56 -3.82 -14.99 -17.68
C PRO A 56 -2.88 -14.87 -18.90
N LEU A 57 -3.40 -14.47 -20.06
CA LEU A 57 -2.64 -14.29 -21.31
C LEU A 57 -2.02 -12.89 -21.45
N SER A 58 -2.40 -11.94 -20.58
CA SER A 58 -1.83 -10.59 -20.56
C SER A 58 -0.40 -10.58 -20.00
N GLY A 59 0.38 -9.62 -20.47
CA GLY A 59 1.78 -9.43 -20.06
C GLY A 59 2.81 -9.86 -21.10
N SER A 60 2.37 -10.45 -22.22
CA SER A 60 3.26 -10.83 -23.31
C SER A 60 3.87 -9.60 -24.00
N GLY A 61 5.00 -9.78 -24.68
CA GLY A 61 5.66 -8.72 -25.44
C GLY A 61 4.84 -8.19 -26.63
N SER A 62 3.78 -8.88 -27.03
CA SER A 62 2.83 -8.46 -28.08
C SER A 62 1.54 -7.86 -27.53
N ASP A 63 1.39 -7.77 -26.20
CA ASP A 63 0.20 -7.25 -25.57
C ASP A 63 0.06 -5.73 -25.85
N PRO A 64 -0.98 -5.29 -26.59
CA PRO A 64 -1.14 -3.89 -26.96
C PRO A 64 -1.33 -3.00 -25.73
N LEU A 65 -1.85 -3.53 -24.62
CA LEU A 65 -2.02 -2.76 -23.40
C LEU A 65 -0.68 -2.52 -22.69
N CYS A 66 0.22 -3.51 -22.69
CA CYS A 66 1.59 -3.33 -22.21
C CYS A 66 2.35 -2.30 -23.04
N HIS A 67 2.17 -2.34 -24.37
CA HIS A 67 2.72 -1.33 -25.28
C HIS A 67 2.18 0.05 -24.92
N TRP A 68 0.86 0.19 -24.79
CA TRP A 68 0.22 1.44 -24.42
C TRP A 68 0.74 2.01 -23.09
N LEU A 69 0.90 1.18 -22.06
CA LEU A 69 1.46 1.59 -20.76
C LEU A 69 2.91 2.08 -20.90
N TYR A 70 3.74 1.35 -21.62
CA TYR A 70 5.14 1.71 -21.89
C TYR A 70 5.23 3.07 -22.61
N ASP A 71 4.47 3.21 -23.68
CA ASP A 71 4.41 4.39 -24.53
C ASP A 71 3.84 5.63 -23.82
N THR A 72 2.87 5.41 -22.94
CA THR A 72 2.27 6.45 -22.10
C THR A 72 3.27 6.92 -21.04
N PHE A 73 4.04 6.01 -20.46
CA PHE A 73 5.08 6.35 -19.50
C PHE A 73 6.22 7.16 -20.12
N LEU A 74 6.64 6.81 -21.34
CA LEU A 74 7.67 7.57 -22.08
C LEU A 74 7.22 8.98 -22.48
N SER A 75 5.94 9.31 -22.31
CA SER A 75 5.46 10.68 -22.50
C SER A 75 6.21 11.67 -21.59
N SER A 76 6.45 12.88 -22.11
CA SER A 76 6.93 14.03 -21.36
C SER A 76 5.91 14.58 -20.35
N ASP A 77 4.65 14.18 -20.47
CA ASP A 77 3.55 14.68 -19.64
C ASP A 77 3.52 13.98 -18.25
N PRO A 78 3.66 14.72 -17.14
CA PRO A 78 3.63 14.15 -15.80
C PRO A 78 2.28 13.48 -15.48
N ASP A 79 1.15 14.03 -15.94
CA ASP A 79 -0.17 13.52 -15.58
C ASP A 79 -0.42 12.15 -16.22
N LEU A 80 0.06 11.95 -17.46
CA LEU A 80 0.03 10.63 -18.11
C LEU A 80 0.93 9.62 -17.41
N ARG A 81 2.09 10.04 -16.87
CA ARG A 81 2.93 9.15 -16.06
C ARG A 81 2.24 8.75 -14.76
N LEU A 82 1.48 9.65 -14.13
CA LEU A 82 0.67 9.33 -12.95
C LEU A 82 -0.36 8.24 -13.25
N VAL A 83 -0.98 8.27 -14.43
CA VAL A 83 -1.87 7.18 -14.88
C VAL A 83 -1.11 5.86 -14.90
N VAL A 84 0.08 5.78 -15.50
CA VAL A 84 0.86 4.53 -15.50
C VAL A 84 1.26 4.10 -14.09
N PHE A 85 1.71 5.03 -13.24
CA PHE A 85 2.02 4.73 -11.86
C PHE A 85 0.82 4.18 -11.09
N SER A 86 -0.39 4.65 -11.35
CA SER A 86 -1.59 4.16 -10.66
C SER A 86 -1.87 2.67 -10.91
N PHE A 87 -1.46 2.11 -12.05
CA PHE A 87 -1.56 0.68 -12.35
C PHE A 87 -0.34 -0.14 -11.89
N LEU A 88 0.69 0.50 -11.35
CA LEU A 88 1.94 -0.16 -10.97
C LEU A 88 1.75 -1.21 -9.86
N PRO A 89 0.94 -0.99 -8.80
CA PRO A 89 0.66 -2.04 -7.82
C PRO A 89 0.03 -3.29 -8.44
N LEU A 90 -0.91 -3.12 -9.36
CA LEU A 90 -1.55 -4.21 -10.08
C LEU A 90 -0.53 -4.94 -10.98
N LEU A 91 0.23 -4.20 -11.77
CA LEU A 91 1.23 -4.78 -12.67
C LEU A 91 2.32 -5.53 -11.91
N ALA A 92 2.85 -4.97 -10.83
CA ALA A 92 3.82 -5.63 -9.96
C ALA A 92 3.21 -6.88 -9.29
N GLY A 93 1.96 -6.77 -8.82
CA GLY A 93 1.15 -7.87 -8.28
C GLY A 93 1.05 -9.07 -9.19
N LEU A 94 0.57 -8.83 -10.42
CA LEU A 94 0.37 -9.83 -11.44
C LEU A 94 1.71 -10.40 -11.93
N TYR A 95 2.70 -9.55 -12.19
CA TYR A 95 4.03 -9.98 -12.61
C TYR A 95 4.68 -10.92 -11.60
N LEU A 96 4.71 -10.53 -10.32
CA LEU A 96 5.34 -11.34 -9.27
C LEU A 96 4.56 -12.63 -8.98
N SER A 97 3.24 -12.62 -9.11
CA SER A 97 2.42 -13.84 -8.94
C SER A 97 2.62 -14.81 -10.11
N ARG A 98 2.57 -14.31 -11.35
CA ARG A 98 2.64 -15.13 -12.56
C ARG A 98 4.02 -15.70 -12.84
N ILE A 99 5.09 -15.02 -12.44
CA ILE A 99 6.46 -15.52 -12.70
C ILE A 99 6.83 -16.77 -11.90
N HIS A 100 6.07 -17.06 -10.84
CA HIS A 100 6.20 -18.28 -10.05
C HIS A 100 5.09 -19.29 -10.36
N SER A 101 4.26 -19.04 -11.38
CA SER A 101 3.22 -19.96 -11.84
C SER A 101 3.79 -20.98 -12.82
N ASP A 102 3.21 -22.18 -12.85
CA ASP A 102 3.60 -23.27 -13.75
C ASP A 102 2.40 -23.64 -14.64
N PRO A 103 2.47 -23.52 -15.98
CA PRO A 103 3.59 -23.00 -16.77
C PRO A 103 3.73 -21.48 -16.66
N SER A 104 4.97 -20.97 -16.71
CA SER A 104 5.22 -19.53 -16.66
C SER A 104 4.85 -18.87 -18.00
N PRO A 105 3.88 -17.93 -18.05
CA PRO A 105 3.57 -17.21 -19.27
C PRO A 105 4.69 -16.25 -19.67
N SER A 106 4.70 -15.80 -20.92
CA SER A 106 5.59 -14.72 -21.33
C SER A 106 5.14 -13.41 -20.68
N LEU A 107 6.01 -12.82 -19.85
CA LEU A 107 5.76 -11.57 -19.13
C LEU A 107 6.60 -10.39 -19.65
N ALA A 108 7.13 -10.51 -20.87
CA ALA A 108 8.05 -9.53 -21.46
C ALA A 108 7.44 -8.12 -21.58
N GLY A 109 6.13 -8.00 -21.77
CA GLY A 109 5.41 -6.72 -21.79
C GLY A 109 5.40 -6.03 -20.42
N PHE A 110 5.11 -6.77 -19.35
CA PHE A 110 5.20 -6.25 -17.98
C PHE A 110 6.63 -5.87 -17.61
N GLU A 111 7.60 -6.70 -17.99
CA GLU A 111 9.02 -6.43 -17.77
C GLU A 111 9.49 -5.17 -18.49
N ALA A 112 9.02 -4.92 -19.72
CA ALA A 112 9.34 -3.70 -20.45
C ALA A 112 8.85 -2.43 -19.74
N VAL A 113 7.62 -2.44 -19.21
CA VAL A 113 7.07 -1.30 -18.44
C VAL A 113 7.87 -1.07 -17.15
N LEU A 114 8.14 -2.13 -16.39
CA LEU A 114 8.93 -2.04 -15.15
C LEU A 114 10.37 -1.55 -15.42
N LEU A 115 11.00 -2.06 -16.48
CA LEU A 115 12.33 -1.61 -16.90
C LEU A 115 12.35 -0.17 -17.38
N ALA A 116 11.31 0.30 -18.06
CA ALA A 116 11.21 1.69 -18.48
C ALA A 116 11.23 2.63 -17.27
N ILE A 117 10.43 2.31 -16.25
CA ILE A 117 10.37 3.06 -14.99
C ILE A 117 11.73 3.02 -14.29
N TYR A 118 12.30 1.82 -14.12
CA TYR A 118 13.61 1.64 -13.50
C TYR A 118 14.72 2.43 -14.23
N SER A 119 14.74 2.36 -15.56
CA SER A 119 15.73 3.05 -16.40
C SER A 119 15.59 4.57 -16.31
N SER A 120 14.37 5.08 -16.22
CA SER A 120 14.13 6.51 -16.01
C SER A 120 14.68 7.00 -14.67
N GLU A 121 14.51 6.21 -13.60
CA GLU A 121 15.03 6.52 -12.28
C GLU A 121 16.57 6.40 -12.24
N CYS A 122 17.15 5.41 -12.93
CA CYS A 122 18.60 5.29 -13.08
C CYS A 122 19.21 6.53 -13.74
N LYS A 123 18.59 7.00 -14.83
CA LYS A 123 18.99 8.24 -15.53
C LYS A 123 18.86 9.45 -14.62
N ALA A 124 17.76 9.55 -13.86
CA ALA A 124 17.53 10.65 -12.93
C ALA A 124 18.57 10.70 -11.80
N ARG A 125 19.02 9.53 -11.32
CA ARG A 125 20.06 9.44 -10.26
C ARG A 125 21.47 9.66 -10.79
N ALA A 126 21.73 9.47 -12.08
CA ALA A 126 23.03 9.67 -12.71
C ALA A 126 24.19 8.97 -11.96
N GLY A 127 23.95 7.73 -11.50
CA GLY A 127 24.94 6.94 -10.73
C GLY A 127 25.14 7.38 -9.28
N LYS A 128 24.33 8.32 -8.76
CA LYS A 128 24.41 8.77 -7.36
C LYS A 128 23.49 7.95 -6.45
N PRO A 129 23.89 7.68 -5.20
CA PRO A 129 23.00 7.11 -4.21
C PRO A 129 21.88 8.08 -3.84
N SER A 130 20.75 7.54 -3.37
CA SER A 130 19.72 8.36 -2.72
C SER A 130 20.07 8.53 -1.25
N LEU A 131 20.30 9.78 -0.83
CA LEU A 131 20.73 10.12 0.54
C LEU A 131 19.59 10.80 1.30
N VAL A 132 19.55 10.57 2.61
CA VAL A 132 18.65 11.26 3.56
C VAL A 132 19.52 11.92 4.62
N ALA A 133 19.33 13.22 4.84
CA ALA A 133 19.97 13.93 5.93
C ALA A 133 19.32 13.52 7.26
N ILE A 134 20.12 13.00 8.19
CA ILE A 134 19.66 12.60 9.53
C ILE A 134 19.65 13.87 10.40
N PRO A 135 18.49 14.31 10.91
CA PRO A 135 18.43 15.48 11.77
C PRO A 135 19.23 15.28 13.05
N ASP A 136 19.98 16.30 13.46
CA ASP A 136 20.77 16.33 14.69
C ASP A 136 20.24 17.42 15.62
N LEU A 137 19.77 17.02 16.83
CA LEU A 137 19.23 17.93 17.83
C LEU A 137 20.31 18.84 18.45
N SER A 138 21.60 18.52 18.26
CA SER A 138 22.71 19.38 18.67
C SER A 138 22.87 20.61 17.76
N GLN A 139 22.20 20.62 16.61
CA GLN A 139 22.25 21.70 15.62
C GLN A 139 20.93 22.48 15.61
N PRO A 140 20.96 23.81 15.38
CA PRO A 140 19.75 24.58 15.18
C PRO A 140 19.03 24.10 13.91
N SER A 141 17.71 24.02 13.98
CA SER A 141 16.82 23.60 12.90
C SER A 141 15.60 24.50 12.85
N LEU A 142 14.74 24.33 11.84
CA LEU A 142 13.50 25.09 11.68
C LEU A 142 12.59 25.02 12.92
N TYR A 143 12.61 23.89 13.67
CA TYR A 143 11.71 23.64 14.79
C TYR A 143 12.39 23.72 16.17
N HIS A 144 13.72 23.76 16.23
CA HIS A 144 14.45 23.66 17.49
C HIS A 144 15.75 24.45 17.45
N THR A 145 16.05 25.15 18.55
CA THR A 145 17.37 25.74 18.79
C THR A 145 17.95 25.13 20.07
N PRO A 146 19.14 24.51 20.03
CA PRO A 146 19.75 23.88 21.20
C PRO A 146 20.11 24.94 22.25
N ARG A 147 19.80 24.64 23.52
CA ARG A 147 20.05 25.55 24.67
C ARG A 147 21.54 25.76 24.93
N THR A 148 22.35 24.74 24.72
CA THR A 148 23.80 24.77 24.87
C THR A 148 24.43 24.65 23.49
N ARG A 149 25.20 25.66 23.07
CA ARG A 149 26.05 25.54 21.88
C ARG A 149 27.09 24.47 22.16
N SER A 150 27.19 23.46 21.30
CA SER A 150 28.33 22.56 21.35
C SER A 150 29.60 23.38 21.09
N PRO A 151 30.64 23.28 21.93
CA PRO A 151 31.87 24.06 21.78
C PRO A 151 32.78 23.57 20.64
N GLY A 152 32.22 22.89 19.64
CA GLY A 152 32.95 22.33 18.50
C GLY A 152 32.47 22.89 17.16
N PRO A 153 33.22 22.66 16.06
CA PRO A 153 32.71 22.92 14.73
C PRO A 153 31.37 22.19 14.52
N PRO A 154 30.46 22.71 13.69
CA PRO A 154 29.18 22.04 13.42
C PRO A 154 29.46 20.59 13.04
N SER A 155 28.83 19.67 13.77
CA SER A 155 28.85 18.23 13.47
C SER A 155 28.48 18.08 12.00
N ARG A 156 29.32 17.39 11.21
CA ARG A 156 29.00 17.13 9.80
C ARG A 156 27.63 16.45 9.77
N ALA A 157 26.71 17.00 8.97
CA ALA A 157 25.38 16.41 8.81
C ALA A 157 25.52 14.93 8.47
N SER A 158 25.07 14.06 9.38
CA SER A 158 25.07 12.62 9.16
C SER A 158 24.11 12.32 8.02
N ALA A 159 24.63 11.81 6.90
CA ALA A 159 23.82 11.38 5.78
C ALA A 159 23.61 9.87 5.85
N GLY A 160 22.35 9.44 5.89
CA GLY A 160 21.96 8.04 5.71
C GLY A 160 21.83 7.73 4.22
N VAL A 161 22.19 6.51 3.81
CA VAL A 161 21.93 6.02 2.45
C VAL A 161 20.57 5.34 2.43
N LEU A 162 19.62 5.91 1.69
CA LEU A 162 18.29 5.34 1.52
C LEU A 162 18.28 4.22 0.48
N TRP A 163 18.97 4.47 -0.64
CA TRP A 163 19.16 3.53 -1.72
C TRP A 163 20.59 3.65 -2.26
N PRO A 164 21.28 2.54 -2.53
CA PRO A 164 22.58 2.58 -3.20
C PRO A 164 22.46 3.14 -4.63
N PRO A 165 23.59 3.46 -5.28
CA PRO A 165 23.62 3.78 -6.70
C PRO A 165 22.94 2.69 -7.53
N LEU A 166 22.11 3.09 -8.49
CA LEU A 166 21.43 2.15 -9.37
C LEU A 166 22.29 1.82 -10.59
N GLU A 167 22.36 0.53 -10.92
CA GLU A 167 23.07 0.01 -12.10
C GLU A 167 22.08 -0.12 -13.27
N PRO A 168 22.37 0.45 -14.46
CA PRO A 168 21.52 0.26 -15.64
C PRO A 168 21.28 -1.22 -15.96
N GLN A 169 20.03 -1.60 -16.21
CA GLN A 169 19.64 -2.97 -16.58
C GLN A 169 19.02 -2.99 -17.97
N VAL A 170 19.45 -3.95 -18.81
CA VAL A 170 18.92 -4.15 -20.18
C VAL A 170 17.72 -5.10 -20.19
N ALA A 171 17.65 -6.02 -19.23
CA ALA A 171 16.60 -7.04 -19.12
C ALA A 171 16.31 -7.35 -17.64
N VAL A 172 15.12 -7.86 -17.33
CA VAL A 172 14.76 -8.28 -15.97
C VAL A 172 15.32 -9.66 -15.68
N LYS A 173 16.47 -9.71 -15.00
CA LYS A 173 17.07 -10.95 -14.51
C LYS A 173 16.49 -11.34 -13.16
N SER A 174 16.41 -12.62 -12.84
CA SER A 174 15.89 -13.13 -11.56
C SER A 174 16.55 -12.48 -10.33
N THR A 175 17.88 -12.29 -10.36
CA THR A 175 18.65 -11.69 -9.26
C THR A 175 18.40 -10.20 -9.04
N LYS A 176 18.00 -9.48 -10.09
CA LYS A 176 17.75 -8.03 -10.04
C LYS A 176 16.25 -7.69 -10.04
N ARG A 177 15.39 -8.69 -10.26
CA ARG A 177 13.93 -8.54 -10.36
C ARG A 177 13.33 -7.78 -9.18
N ALA A 178 13.65 -8.21 -7.97
CA ALA A 178 13.11 -7.60 -6.76
C ALA A 178 13.54 -6.14 -6.61
N ALA A 179 14.79 -5.80 -6.97
CA ALA A 179 15.27 -4.43 -6.96
C ALA A 179 14.59 -3.57 -8.04
N ILE A 180 14.38 -4.11 -9.25
CA ILE A 180 13.68 -3.41 -10.34
C ILE A 180 12.24 -3.08 -9.92
N VAL A 181 11.50 -4.09 -9.44
CA VAL A 181 10.12 -3.91 -8.97
C VAL A 181 10.07 -3.01 -7.74
N GLY A 182 11.00 -3.17 -6.80
CA GLY A 182 11.10 -2.33 -5.60
C GLY A 182 11.32 -0.86 -5.93
N ILE A 183 12.23 -0.54 -6.86
CA ILE A 183 12.45 0.84 -7.32
C ILE A 183 11.22 1.38 -8.06
N ALA A 184 10.54 0.55 -8.86
CA ALA A 184 9.29 0.97 -9.48
C ALA A 184 8.24 1.36 -8.41
N LEU A 185 8.06 0.54 -7.38
CA LEU A 185 7.18 0.84 -6.25
C LEU A 185 7.65 2.05 -5.42
N ASP A 186 8.95 2.30 -5.31
CA ASP A 186 9.49 3.54 -4.71
C ASP A 186 9.11 4.77 -5.54
N CYS A 187 9.15 4.68 -6.88
CA CYS A 187 8.65 5.73 -7.77
C CYS A 187 7.14 5.98 -7.59
N TYR A 188 6.34 4.91 -7.42
CA TYR A 188 4.94 5.03 -7.05
C TYR A 188 4.77 5.74 -5.69
N TYR A 189 5.56 5.34 -4.69
CA TYR A 189 5.51 5.94 -3.35
C TYR A 189 5.78 7.45 -3.38
N LYS A 190 6.71 7.92 -4.22
CA LYS A 190 6.96 9.37 -4.40
C LYS A 190 5.73 10.15 -4.89
N GLN A 191 4.78 9.48 -5.55
CA GLN A 191 3.55 10.06 -6.08
C GLN A 191 2.28 9.64 -5.31
N ILE A 192 2.43 8.94 -4.18
CA ILE A 192 1.34 8.27 -3.46
C ILE A 192 0.20 9.19 -3.01
N SER A 193 0.49 10.47 -2.75
CA SER A 193 -0.51 11.47 -2.39
C SER A 193 -1.52 11.74 -3.51
N GLN A 194 -1.09 11.59 -4.77
CA GLN A 194 -1.90 11.76 -5.97
C GLN A 194 -2.59 10.46 -6.41
N MET A 195 -2.24 9.33 -5.79
CA MET A 195 -2.76 8.03 -6.20
C MET A 195 -4.19 7.79 -5.68
N PRO A 196 -5.08 7.30 -6.56
CA PRO A 196 -6.47 6.98 -6.17
C PRO A 196 -6.52 5.80 -5.19
N SER A 197 -7.65 5.67 -4.49
CA SER A 197 -7.86 4.63 -3.47
C SER A 197 -7.76 3.22 -4.03
N TRP A 198 -8.30 2.96 -5.23
CA TRP A 198 -8.26 1.66 -5.88
C TRP A 198 -6.83 1.15 -6.07
N SER A 199 -5.90 2.03 -6.44
CA SER A 199 -4.48 1.68 -6.67
C SER A 199 -3.81 1.23 -5.37
N LYS A 200 -4.13 1.91 -4.27
CA LYS A 200 -3.65 1.58 -2.92
C LYS A 200 -4.24 0.25 -2.44
N LEU A 201 -5.52 -0.01 -2.73
CA LEU A 201 -6.20 -1.25 -2.40
C LEU A 201 -5.55 -2.44 -3.12
N GLU A 202 -5.23 -2.30 -4.42
CA GLU A 202 -4.51 -3.34 -5.16
C GLU A 202 -3.18 -3.69 -4.50
N LEU A 203 -2.38 -2.70 -4.08
CA LEU A 203 -1.14 -3.01 -3.36
C LEU A 203 -1.42 -3.78 -2.06
N CYS A 204 -2.42 -3.36 -1.28
CA CYS A 204 -2.73 -4.02 -0.02
C CYS A 204 -3.13 -5.50 -0.25
N ARG A 205 -3.95 -5.76 -1.26
CA ARG A 205 -4.35 -7.12 -1.66
C ARG A 205 -3.15 -7.96 -2.06
N PHE A 206 -2.31 -7.48 -2.98
CA PHE A 206 -1.13 -8.21 -3.41
C PHE A 206 -0.11 -8.39 -2.28
N ALA A 207 0.11 -7.39 -1.44
CA ALA A 207 1.01 -7.50 -0.30
C ALA A 207 0.55 -8.56 0.72
N ALA A 208 -0.77 -8.66 0.96
CA ALA A 208 -1.35 -9.74 1.76
C ALA A 208 -1.16 -11.11 1.08
N ALA A 209 -1.45 -11.20 -0.23
CA ALA A 209 -1.32 -12.44 -0.99
C ALA A 209 0.13 -12.96 -1.07
N TRP A 210 1.11 -12.06 -1.26
CA TRP A 210 2.54 -12.39 -1.33
C TRP A 210 3.08 -13.00 -0.03
N ALA A 211 2.50 -12.62 1.12
CA ALA A 211 2.89 -13.17 2.40
C ALA A 211 2.62 -14.70 2.49
N GLY A 212 1.62 -15.18 1.75
CA GLY A 212 1.15 -16.56 1.76
C GLY A 212 -0.05 -16.78 2.69
N GLN A 213 -0.31 -18.03 3.06
CA GLN A 213 -1.46 -18.43 3.88
C GLN A 213 -1.42 -17.86 5.31
N ASP A 214 -2.59 -17.71 5.90
CA ASP A 214 -2.78 -17.13 7.22
C ASP A 214 -2.15 -17.96 8.34
N CYS A 215 -1.19 -17.36 9.04
CA CYS A 215 -0.57 -17.89 10.26
C CYS A 215 -1.31 -17.40 11.51
N SER A 216 -1.39 -18.24 12.55
CA SER A 216 -1.94 -17.86 13.88
C SER A 216 -1.26 -16.64 14.49
N CYS A 217 0.03 -16.43 14.19
CA CYS A 217 0.82 -15.27 14.59
C CYS A 217 0.23 -13.91 14.14
N ARG A 218 -0.65 -13.89 13.12
CA ARG A 218 -1.41 -12.71 12.69
C ARG A 218 -2.31 -12.16 13.79
N ARG A 219 -2.85 -13.05 14.65
CA ARG A 219 -3.78 -12.75 15.75
C ARG A 219 -3.10 -12.45 17.08
N GLN A 220 -1.77 -12.54 17.16
CA GLN A 220 -1.01 -12.24 18.38
C GLN A 220 -1.29 -10.81 18.89
N PHE A 221 -1.72 -9.93 18.00
CA PHE A 221 -2.06 -8.55 18.31
C PHE A 221 -3.56 -8.33 18.52
N ASP A 222 -4.43 -9.32 18.43
CA ASP A 222 -5.87 -9.09 18.57
C ASP A 222 -6.34 -9.23 20.04
N GLY A 223 -5.47 -9.65 20.95
CA GLY A 223 -5.80 -9.87 22.37
C GLY A 223 -5.21 -8.85 23.35
N ASP A 224 -6.07 -7.96 23.84
CA ASP A 224 -6.09 -7.42 25.22
C ASP A 224 -7.54 -7.21 25.73
N GLU A 225 -8.55 -7.90 25.18
CA GLU A 225 -9.93 -7.86 25.71
C GLU A 225 -10.45 -9.19 26.28
N GLU A 226 -9.78 -10.33 26.05
CA GLU A 226 -10.06 -11.58 26.79
C GLU A 226 -8.77 -12.40 26.98
N LYS A 227 -7.94 -12.01 27.94
CA LYS A 227 -7.15 -13.01 28.68
C LYS A 227 -8.05 -13.50 29.80
N VAL A 228 -8.85 -14.52 29.50
CA VAL A 228 -9.31 -15.43 30.55
C VAL A 228 -8.06 -16.02 31.17
N ASP A 229 -7.96 -15.80 32.47
CA ASP A 229 -6.94 -16.32 33.36
C ASP A 229 -6.76 -17.82 33.13
N GLY A 230 -5.56 -18.25 32.75
CA GLY A 230 -5.37 -19.66 32.40
C GLY A 230 -4.07 -20.05 31.72
N PHE A 231 -2.95 -19.36 31.96
CA PHE A 231 -1.65 -19.99 31.74
C PHE A 231 -0.56 -19.34 32.60
N ARG A 232 -0.69 -19.57 33.91
CA ARG A 232 0.43 -19.50 34.85
C ARG A 232 0.38 -20.74 35.74
N ALA A 233 0.92 -21.84 35.23
CA ALA A 233 1.52 -22.88 36.04
C ALA A 233 2.04 -23.93 35.06
N LEU A 234 3.35 -24.14 35.02
CA LEU A 234 4.03 -25.43 34.90
C LEU A 234 5.55 -25.17 34.92
N GLU A 235 5.98 -24.49 35.98
CA GLU A 235 7.23 -24.82 36.68
C GLU A 235 6.79 -25.14 38.10
N ASP A 236 6.42 -26.39 38.35
CA ASP A 236 7.08 -27.23 39.35
C ASP A 236 6.42 -28.61 39.32
N GLY A 237 7.24 -29.64 39.23
CA GLY A 237 6.79 -31.02 39.22
C GLY A 237 6.62 -31.52 40.65
N ASN A 238 5.42 -32.00 40.99
CA ASN A 238 5.32 -33.11 41.94
C ASN A 238 4.10 -33.98 41.64
N GLY A 239 4.34 -35.29 41.64
CA GLY A 239 3.49 -36.28 40.99
C GLY A 239 2.24 -36.71 41.75
N SER A 240 1.35 -37.34 41.00
CA SER A 240 0.67 -38.59 41.34
C SER A 240 -0.08 -39.06 40.09
N GLU A 241 0.11 -40.33 39.75
CA GLU A 241 -0.59 -41.06 38.69
C GLU A 241 -2.08 -41.12 39.03
N ASP A 242 -2.95 -40.69 38.12
CA ASP A 242 -4.32 -41.18 38.03
C ASP A 242 -4.91 -40.88 36.64
N GLU A 243 -5.80 -41.78 36.24
CA GLU A 243 -6.22 -42.13 34.88
C GLU A 243 -6.70 -40.95 34.01
N ILE A 244 -6.17 -40.86 32.78
CA ILE A 244 -6.63 -39.92 31.76
C ILE A 244 -7.91 -40.48 31.12
N GLU A 245 -9.07 -39.97 31.55
CA GLU A 245 -10.34 -40.17 30.84
C GLU A 245 -10.26 -39.53 29.44
N ILE A 246 -10.35 -40.38 28.41
CA ILE A 246 -10.29 -40.03 26.97
C ILE A 246 -11.67 -39.53 26.50
N ASP A 247 -12.26 -38.57 27.21
CA ASP A 247 -13.54 -37.95 26.78
C ASP A 247 -13.36 -36.46 26.43
N GLY A 248 -12.35 -35.79 27.01
CA GLY A 248 -12.05 -34.37 26.73
C GLY A 248 -11.33 -34.10 25.41
N VAL A 249 -10.69 -35.09 24.79
CA VAL A 249 -9.96 -34.89 23.52
C VAL A 249 -10.90 -34.85 22.32
N VAL A 250 -12.06 -35.53 22.39
CA VAL A 250 -13.04 -35.57 21.29
C VAL A 250 -13.77 -34.24 21.15
N GLU A 251 -14.07 -33.54 22.26
CA GLU A 251 -14.66 -32.18 22.22
C GLU A 251 -13.69 -31.13 21.66
N VAL A 252 -12.39 -31.22 21.97
CA VAL A 252 -11.38 -30.28 21.43
C VAL A 252 -11.18 -30.49 19.93
N VAL A 253 -11.27 -31.72 19.43
CA VAL A 253 -11.18 -32.00 17.98
C VAL A 253 -12.47 -31.59 17.24
N ARG A 254 -13.64 -31.65 17.90
CA ARG A 254 -14.90 -31.18 17.31
C ARG A 254 -14.98 -29.65 17.17
N ASN A 255 -14.31 -28.91 18.07
CA ASN A 255 -14.20 -27.45 17.98
C ASN A 255 -13.14 -26.95 16.97
N LEU A 256 -12.43 -27.87 16.29
CA LEU A 256 -11.59 -27.57 15.13
C LEU A 256 -12.34 -27.73 13.79
N ALA A 257 -13.65 -28.01 13.82
CA ALA A 257 -14.48 -27.97 12.63
C ALA A 257 -14.59 -26.52 12.13
N ILE A 258 -13.92 -26.26 11.02
CA ILE A 258 -13.96 -24.99 10.29
C ILE A 258 -15.40 -24.75 9.83
N GLU A 259 -16.09 -23.78 10.45
CA GLU A 259 -17.30 -23.20 9.87
C GLU A 259 -16.91 -22.37 8.64
N GLU A 260 -17.03 -22.98 7.47
CA GLU A 260 -17.04 -22.28 6.18
C GLU A 260 -18.30 -21.40 6.09
N TYR A 261 -18.15 -20.13 6.46
CA TYR A 261 -19.02 -19.07 5.95
C TYR A 261 -18.35 -18.42 4.75
N GLY A 262 -18.84 -18.77 3.56
CA GLY A 262 -18.46 -18.14 2.30
C GLY A 262 -18.91 -16.68 2.23
N VAL A 263 -18.06 -15.81 1.67
CA VAL A 263 -18.23 -15.16 0.36
C VAL A 263 -16.99 -14.27 0.11
N ASN A 264 -16.02 -14.80 -0.63
CA ASN A 264 -15.45 -14.23 -1.86
C ASN A 264 -14.19 -15.02 -2.19
N LEU A 265 -14.14 -15.57 -3.41
CA LEU A 265 -12.94 -16.17 -3.99
C LEU A 265 -11.85 -15.09 -4.07
N GLU A 266 -11.04 -14.92 -3.02
CA GLU A 266 -9.73 -14.33 -3.19
C GLU A 266 -8.80 -15.41 -3.78
N PRO A 267 -8.04 -15.11 -4.84
CA PRO A 267 -7.12 -16.07 -5.42
C PRO A 267 -6.15 -16.53 -4.33
N LYS A 268 -6.00 -17.86 -4.16
CA LYS A 268 -5.00 -18.47 -3.27
C LYS A 268 -3.69 -17.73 -3.45
N GLY A 269 -3.30 -16.94 -2.44
CA GLY A 269 -2.15 -16.04 -2.54
C GLY A 269 -0.89 -16.84 -2.93
N ALA A 270 -0.26 -16.44 -4.04
CA ALA A 270 1.00 -17.04 -4.45
C ALA A 270 2.11 -16.56 -3.51
N ARG A 271 2.60 -17.46 -2.66
CA ARG A 271 3.77 -17.21 -1.80
C ARG A 271 4.98 -16.87 -2.68
N ILE A 272 5.52 -15.66 -2.56
CA ILE A 272 6.71 -15.24 -3.32
C ILE A 272 7.91 -14.92 -2.40
N PRO A 273 9.14 -14.91 -2.92
CA PRO A 273 10.29 -14.35 -2.21
C PRO A 273 10.11 -12.83 -2.02
N LEU A 274 10.28 -12.35 -0.78
CA LEU A 274 10.16 -10.94 -0.41
C LEU A 274 11.49 -10.41 0.16
N PRO A 275 12.53 -10.22 -0.68
CA PRO A 275 13.78 -9.63 -0.22
C PRO A 275 13.58 -8.15 0.15
N TRP A 276 14.51 -7.60 0.94
CA TRP A 276 14.35 -6.28 1.55
C TRP A 276 14.17 -5.14 0.54
N GLU A 277 14.79 -5.24 -0.64
CA GLU A 277 14.68 -4.25 -1.72
C GLU A 277 13.25 -4.13 -2.26
N LEU A 278 12.48 -5.21 -2.21
CA LEU A 278 11.06 -5.19 -2.57
C LEU A 278 10.19 -4.81 -1.37
N LEU A 279 10.51 -5.36 -0.20
CA LEU A 279 9.68 -5.20 1.00
C LEU A 279 9.72 -3.77 1.57
N GLN A 280 10.86 -3.10 1.52
CA GLN A 280 11.03 -1.74 2.04
C GLN A 280 10.04 -0.72 1.42
N PRO A 281 9.92 -0.58 0.09
CA PRO A 281 8.93 0.33 -0.51
C PRO A 281 7.49 -0.13 -0.26
N VAL A 282 7.21 -1.44 -0.22
CA VAL A 282 5.88 -1.97 0.11
C VAL A 282 5.47 -1.52 1.51
N LEU A 283 6.35 -1.64 2.52
CA LEU A 283 6.06 -1.21 3.89
C LEU A 283 5.85 0.32 4.00
N ARG A 284 6.57 1.12 3.22
CA ARG A 284 6.34 2.58 3.16
C ARG A 284 4.96 2.91 2.60
N ILE A 285 4.56 2.24 1.52
CA ILE A 285 3.24 2.44 0.93
C ILE A 285 2.15 1.98 1.90
N LEU A 286 2.29 0.81 2.54
CA LEU A 286 1.34 0.34 3.55
C LEU A 286 1.26 1.28 4.76
N GLY A 287 2.38 1.85 5.19
CA GLY A 287 2.41 2.88 6.23
C GLY A 287 1.59 4.11 5.86
N HIS A 288 1.69 4.58 4.61
CA HIS A 288 0.81 5.64 4.10
C HIS A 288 -0.65 5.20 4.05
N CYS A 289 -0.93 4.00 3.53
CA CYS A 289 -2.29 3.46 3.43
C CYS A 289 -2.98 3.42 4.81
N LEU A 290 -2.25 2.99 5.85
CA LEU A 290 -2.71 2.94 7.24
C LEU A 290 -2.93 4.33 7.86
N LEU A 291 -1.92 5.20 7.77
CA LEU A 291 -1.83 6.38 8.65
C LEU A 291 -2.24 7.68 7.98
N ALA A 292 -2.31 7.76 6.65
CA ALA A 292 -2.66 9.02 6.01
C ALA A 292 -4.11 9.42 6.32
N PRO A 293 -4.36 10.69 6.70
CA PRO A 293 -5.66 11.13 7.19
C PRO A 293 -6.74 11.07 6.10
N LEU A 294 -6.37 11.29 4.84
CA LEU A 294 -7.27 11.37 3.69
C LEU A 294 -7.62 10.01 3.07
N ASN A 295 -7.08 8.90 3.58
CA ASN A 295 -7.41 7.59 3.03
C ASN A 295 -8.77 7.10 3.53
N ALA A 296 -9.55 6.50 2.63
CA ALA A 296 -10.80 5.84 2.94
C ALA A 296 -10.59 4.70 3.97
N LYS A 297 -11.62 4.43 4.77
CA LYS A 297 -11.56 3.38 5.80
C LYS A 297 -11.20 2.00 5.22
N GLU A 298 -11.74 1.68 4.04
CA GLU A 298 -11.44 0.44 3.31
C GLU A 298 -9.94 0.27 3.02
N VAL A 299 -9.25 1.34 2.63
CA VAL A 299 -7.79 1.32 2.38
C VAL A 299 -7.03 1.06 3.68
N LYS A 300 -7.47 1.67 4.78
CA LYS A 300 -6.85 1.45 6.11
C LYS A 300 -7.06 0.02 6.59
N ASP A 301 -8.26 -0.52 6.41
CA ASP A 301 -8.59 -1.90 6.80
C ASP A 301 -7.80 -2.92 5.94
N ALA A 302 -7.75 -2.73 4.62
CA ALA A 302 -6.95 -3.59 3.73
C ALA A 302 -5.45 -3.52 4.06
N ALA A 303 -4.91 -2.34 4.36
CA ALA A 303 -3.51 -2.20 4.76
C ALA A 303 -3.23 -2.84 6.12
N SER A 304 -4.17 -2.75 7.05
CA SER A 304 -4.13 -3.38 8.37
C SER A 304 -4.07 -4.91 8.27
N VAL A 305 -4.82 -5.49 7.33
CA VAL A 305 -4.72 -6.90 6.94
C VAL A 305 -3.34 -7.22 6.37
N ALA A 306 -2.91 -6.48 5.34
CA ALA A 306 -1.65 -6.73 4.64
C ALA A 306 -0.42 -6.66 5.56
N VAL A 307 -0.34 -5.67 6.46
CA VAL A 307 0.78 -5.55 7.40
C VAL A 307 0.82 -6.71 8.38
N ARG A 308 -0.32 -7.21 8.87
CA ARG A 308 -0.32 -8.39 9.74
C ARG A 308 0.08 -9.66 9.00
N SER A 309 -0.35 -9.84 7.75
CA SER A 309 0.10 -10.96 6.91
C SER A 309 1.62 -10.89 6.68
N LEU A 310 2.16 -9.71 6.39
CA LEU A 310 3.61 -9.51 6.25
C LEU A 310 4.37 -9.69 7.57
N TYR A 311 3.80 -9.32 8.72
CA TYR A 311 4.41 -9.61 10.03
C TYR A 311 4.52 -11.11 10.28
N ALA A 312 3.42 -11.83 10.05
CA ALA A 312 3.39 -13.28 10.16
C ALA A 312 4.47 -13.92 9.28
N ARG A 313 4.56 -13.45 8.04
CA ARG A 313 5.57 -13.89 7.11
C ARG A 313 6.99 -13.56 7.57
N ALA A 314 7.26 -12.32 7.97
CA ALA A 314 8.58 -11.89 8.44
C ALA A 314 9.03 -12.67 9.68
N SER A 315 8.09 -13.04 10.55
CA SER A 315 8.34 -13.87 11.73
C SER A 315 8.70 -15.30 11.35
N HIS A 316 7.99 -15.88 10.37
CA HIS A 316 8.32 -17.20 9.84
C HIS A 316 9.70 -17.23 9.15
N ASP A 317 10.01 -16.23 8.34
CA ASP A 317 11.28 -16.15 7.60
C ASP A 317 12.43 -15.56 8.46
N LEU A 318 12.17 -15.22 9.73
CA LEU A 318 13.13 -14.67 10.69
C LEU A 318 13.89 -13.43 10.16
N VAL A 319 13.18 -12.50 9.51
CA VAL A 319 13.75 -11.27 8.94
C VAL A 319 13.61 -10.11 9.93
N PRO A 320 14.65 -9.72 10.69
CA PRO A 320 14.49 -8.81 11.84
C PRO A 320 14.03 -7.41 11.45
N GLN A 321 14.53 -6.86 10.35
CA GLN A 321 14.13 -5.51 9.88
C GLN A 321 12.64 -5.47 9.52
N ALA A 322 12.14 -6.55 8.89
CA ALA A 322 10.74 -6.68 8.50
C ALA A 322 9.82 -6.89 9.72
N ILE A 323 10.24 -7.72 10.68
CA ILE A 323 9.51 -7.93 11.95
C ILE A 323 9.36 -6.59 12.69
N LEU A 324 10.45 -5.84 12.84
CA LEU A 324 10.45 -4.55 13.54
C LEU A 324 9.53 -3.54 12.84
N ALA A 325 9.65 -3.40 11.52
CA ALA A 325 8.87 -2.44 10.76
C ALA A 325 7.37 -2.78 10.77
N THR A 326 6.99 -4.04 10.53
CA THR A 326 5.59 -4.47 10.51
C THR A 326 4.96 -4.41 11.90
N ARG A 327 5.66 -4.85 12.96
CA ARG A 327 5.19 -4.71 14.35
C ARG A 327 4.95 -3.25 14.74
N SER A 328 5.85 -2.35 14.35
CA SER A 328 5.70 -0.92 14.61
C SER A 328 4.46 -0.35 13.92
N LEU A 329 4.22 -0.72 12.67
CA LEU A 329 3.01 -0.32 11.93
C LEU A 329 1.72 -0.86 12.56
N ILE A 330 1.70 -2.12 13.01
CA ILE A 330 0.55 -2.72 13.70
C ILE A 330 0.23 -1.95 14.98
N GLN A 331 1.25 -1.61 15.77
CA GLN A 331 1.06 -0.84 17.00
C GLN A 331 0.58 0.59 16.74
N LEU A 332 1.04 1.24 15.67
CA LEU A 332 0.54 2.56 15.29
C LEU A 332 -0.91 2.51 14.83
N ASP A 333 -1.30 1.50 14.03
CA ASP A 333 -2.68 1.29 13.60
C ASP A 333 -3.62 1.09 14.80
N LYS A 334 -3.23 0.24 15.76
CA LYS A 334 -3.99 0.05 17.00
C LYS A 334 -4.22 1.34 17.76
N ARG A 335 -3.15 2.07 18.06
CA ARG A 335 -3.24 3.34 18.80
C ARG A 335 -4.07 4.37 18.05
N ALA A 336 -3.96 4.43 16.72
CA ALA A 336 -4.78 5.30 15.90
C ALA A 336 -6.27 4.93 15.98
N ARG A 337 -6.60 3.63 15.95
CA ARG A 337 -7.99 3.14 16.10
C ARG A 337 -8.53 3.36 17.51
N GLU A 338 -7.73 3.12 18.54
CA GLU A 338 -8.07 3.42 19.94
C GLU A 338 -8.35 4.90 20.14
N ALA A 339 -7.51 5.79 19.60
CA ALA A 339 -7.73 7.23 19.66
C ALA A 339 -9.04 7.64 18.97
N VAL A 340 -9.36 7.06 17.80
CA VAL A 340 -10.64 7.31 17.10
C VAL A 340 -11.83 6.80 17.93
N LYS A 341 -11.73 5.60 18.52
CA LYS A 341 -12.76 5.05 19.41
C LYS A 341 -12.97 5.93 20.65
N ALA A 342 -11.90 6.41 21.28
CA ALA A 342 -11.96 7.30 22.44
C ALA A 342 -12.64 8.64 22.11
N VAL A 343 -12.31 9.23 20.95
CA VAL A 343 -12.97 10.46 20.46
C VAL A 343 -14.46 10.22 20.19
N ALA A 344 -14.82 9.08 19.58
CA ALA A 344 -16.21 8.72 19.34
C ALA A 344 -17.00 8.49 20.64
N ALA A 345 -16.40 7.82 21.63
CA ALA A 345 -17.01 7.60 22.94
C ALA A 345 -17.23 8.93 23.70
N ALA A 346 -16.26 9.85 23.64
CA ALA A 346 -16.39 11.19 24.23
C ALA A 346 -17.50 12.01 23.54
N ALA A 347 -17.63 11.91 22.21
CA ALA A 347 -18.71 12.56 21.47
C ALA A 347 -20.09 12.00 21.84
N ALA A 348 -20.21 10.68 22.02
CA ALA A 348 -21.45 10.04 22.44
C ALA A 348 -21.85 10.43 23.88
N ALA A 349 -20.89 10.53 24.80
CA ALA A 349 -21.12 11.01 26.17
C ALA A 349 -21.56 12.49 26.22
N ASN A 350 -21.02 13.34 25.34
CA ASN A 350 -21.45 14.73 25.24
C ASN A 350 -22.85 14.86 24.61
N ALA A 351 -23.19 14.03 23.62
CA ALA A 351 -24.52 14.03 23.00
C ALA A 351 -25.62 13.60 23.99
N SER A 352 -25.35 12.65 24.89
CA SER A 352 -26.31 12.25 25.93
C SER A 352 -26.49 13.31 27.01
N SER A 353 -25.47 14.15 27.27
CA SER A 353 -25.56 15.26 28.24
C SER A 353 -26.41 16.46 27.75
N ASN A 354 -26.52 16.67 26.43
CA ASN A 354 -27.28 17.77 25.83
C ASN A 354 -28.76 17.46 25.56
N ALA A 355 -29.25 16.27 25.93
CA ALA A 355 -30.65 15.89 25.76
C ALA A 355 -31.62 16.58 26.74
N ASN A 356 -31.12 17.33 27.75
CA ASN A 356 -31.93 17.88 28.84
C ASN A 356 -32.18 19.41 28.82
N THR A 357 -31.85 20.12 27.75
CA THR A 357 -32.22 21.55 27.62
C THR A 357 -33.45 21.74 26.72
N PRO A 358 -34.59 22.24 27.25
CA PRO A 358 -35.77 22.51 26.44
C PRO A 358 -35.49 23.69 25.49
N SER A 359 -35.63 23.44 24.18
CA SER A 359 -35.54 24.47 23.14
C SER A 359 -36.76 25.40 23.20
N LYS A 360 -36.63 26.56 23.84
CA LYS A 360 -37.57 27.67 23.61
C LYS A 360 -37.41 28.16 22.17
N ALA A 361 -38.49 28.12 21.41
CA ALA A 361 -38.56 28.66 20.05
C ALA A 361 -38.17 30.16 20.06
N LYS A 362 -37.05 30.50 19.41
CA LYS A 362 -36.72 31.89 19.09
C LYS A 362 -37.64 32.35 17.95
N LYS A 363 -38.41 33.41 18.20
CA LYS A 363 -39.18 34.13 17.18
C LYS A 363 -38.25 34.63 16.05
N PRO A 364 -38.74 34.70 14.80
CA PRO A 364 -37.95 35.27 13.71
C PRO A 364 -37.81 36.79 13.90
N GLU A 365 -36.58 37.28 14.02
CA GLU A 365 -36.28 38.71 13.95
C GLU A 365 -36.40 39.17 12.50
N ILE A 366 -37.36 40.07 12.27
CA ILE A 366 -37.53 40.80 11.01
C ILE A 366 -36.46 41.90 10.99
N LEU A 367 -35.45 41.75 10.12
CA LEU A 367 -34.49 42.81 9.84
C LEU A 367 -35.13 43.83 8.89
N LEU A 368 -35.63 44.93 9.47
CA LEU A 368 -35.92 46.16 8.75
C LEU A 368 -34.59 46.81 8.32
N VAL A 369 -34.29 46.74 7.03
CA VAL A 369 -33.30 47.60 6.37
C VAL A 369 -33.91 49.01 6.30
N SER A 370 -33.34 49.96 7.04
CA SER A 370 -33.60 51.38 6.79
C SER A 370 -32.49 51.96 5.92
N LYS A 371 -32.94 52.85 5.03
CA LYS A 371 -32.29 53.55 3.91
C LYS A 371 -30.89 54.10 4.15
#